data_AF-A0A0X7BAT9-F1
#
_entry.id   AF-A0A0X7BAT9-F1
#
_cell.length_a   1.000
_cell.length_b   1.000
_cell.length_c   1.000
_cell.angle_alpha   90.00
_cell.angle_beta   90.00
_cell.angle_gamma   90.00
#
_symmetry.space_group_name_H-M   'P 1'
#
loop_
_entity.id
_entity.type
_entity.pdbx_description
1 polymer ?
#
loop_
_entity_poly.entity_id
_entity_poly.type
_entity_poly.pdbx_seq_one_letter_code
_entity_poly.pdbx_strand_id
1 'polypeptide(L)'
;MTKLTIKETQNPAIIKFEFPDFITRNQSYEYKNIDEATDSPLAQQLFYLPFVKTVYISGNFVAVERYSIVEWDDVKEDVAEQIEEFIQKGGVIITESENKSKKLPVTVYGETTPNPSALKFVVSKMLTKNAIEFKNIDQAAASPLAQELFKFPYVKEIFMDENYISVTKYEINSWDEITLELRTFIKQYIENGGTVLDDSLLAAPLKSEDKKDEAFDKLDETSQKIINILEEYVKPAVAADGGNIVFESYDESTKTVNVIMQGACSGCPSSTFTLKSGIENMLKSMLNDEQIKVESVNG
;
A
#
# COMPACT_ATOMS: atom_id res chain seq x y z
N MET A 1 -28.29 5.79 -36.93
CA MET A 1 -27.85 4.38 -36.94
C MET A 1 -26.38 4.38 -36.58
N THR A 2 -26.04 3.87 -35.40
CA THR A 2 -24.64 3.69 -34.99
C THR A 2 -24.13 2.48 -35.75
N LYS A 3 -23.52 2.70 -36.92
CA LYS A 3 -23.05 1.60 -37.76
C LYS A 3 -21.71 1.10 -37.23
N LEU A 4 -21.64 -0.18 -36.87
CA LEU A 4 -20.41 -0.84 -36.44
C LEU A 4 -19.48 -1.08 -37.63
N THR A 5 -18.18 -1.08 -37.34
CA THR A 5 -17.17 -1.55 -38.29
C THR A 5 -16.57 -2.85 -37.78
N ILE A 6 -16.71 -3.92 -38.56
CA ILE A 6 -16.12 -5.22 -38.25
C ILE A 6 -14.65 -5.21 -38.69
N LYS A 7 -13.74 -5.59 -37.81
CA LYS A 7 -12.31 -5.76 -38.09
C LYS A 7 -11.81 -7.13 -37.65
N GLU A 8 -11.10 -7.78 -38.54
CA GLU A 8 -10.38 -9.02 -38.23
C GLU A 8 -9.17 -8.71 -37.35
N THR A 9 -8.79 -9.69 -36.54
CA THR A 9 -7.59 -9.61 -35.70
C THR A 9 -6.53 -10.60 -36.19
N GLN A 10 -5.33 -10.54 -35.63
CA GLN A 10 -4.29 -11.54 -35.90
C GLN A 10 -4.68 -12.95 -35.40
N ASN A 11 -5.63 -13.05 -34.47
CA ASN A 11 -6.19 -14.30 -34.02
C ASN A 11 -7.49 -14.60 -34.79
N PRO A 12 -7.55 -15.66 -35.61
CA PRO A 12 -8.74 -15.99 -36.40
C PRO A 12 -9.96 -16.38 -35.55
N ALA A 13 -9.77 -16.72 -34.27
CA ALA A 13 -10.86 -16.95 -33.34
C ALA A 13 -11.48 -15.66 -32.79
N ILE A 14 -10.84 -14.50 -32.99
CA ILE A 14 -11.26 -13.21 -32.43
C ILE A 14 -11.61 -12.23 -33.54
N ILE A 15 -12.81 -11.66 -33.45
CA ILE A 15 -13.23 -10.55 -34.31
C ILE A 15 -13.55 -9.32 -33.47
N LYS A 16 -13.34 -8.13 -34.04
CA LYS A 16 -13.51 -6.85 -33.38
C LYS A 16 -14.67 -6.08 -34.02
N PHE A 17 -15.59 -5.59 -33.19
CA PHE A 17 -16.69 -4.69 -33.55
C PHE A 17 -16.36 -3.29 -33.04
N GLU A 18 -15.99 -2.38 -33.94
CA GLU A 18 -15.64 -1.01 -33.61
C GLU A 18 -16.84 -0.05 -33.71
N PHE A 19 -16.97 0.77 -32.68
CA PHE A 19 -17.92 1.86 -32.56
C PHE A 19 -17.30 3.17 -33.08
N PRO A 20 -18.14 4.10 -33.58
CA PRO A 20 -17.68 5.43 -33.98
C PRO A 20 -17.17 6.25 -32.79
N ASP A 21 -17.78 6.08 -31.61
CA ASP A 21 -17.44 6.78 -30.37
C ASP A 21 -16.82 5.83 -29.35
N PHE A 22 -16.07 6.40 -28.39
CA PHE A 22 -15.56 5.64 -27.26
C PHE A 22 -16.70 5.12 -26.38
N ILE A 23 -16.68 3.81 -26.11
CA ILE A 23 -17.68 3.12 -25.28
C ILE A 23 -17.17 2.86 -23.86
N THR A 24 -15.88 3.07 -23.60
CA THR A 24 -15.26 2.95 -22.27
C THR A 24 -14.37 4.16 -21.97
N ARG A 25 -14.28 4.55 -20.69
CA ARG A 25 -13.43 5.66 -20.22
C ARG A 25 -12.00 5.17 -19.91
N ASN A 26 -11.27 4.69 -20.92
CA ASN A 26 -9.89 4.18 -20.81
C ASN A 26 -9.72 2.91 -19.94
N GLN A 27 -10.75 2.06 -19.88
CA GLN A 27 -10.70 0.78 -19.19
C GLN A 27 -10.94 -0.35 -20.19
N SER A 28 -10.25 -1.47 -19.97
CA SER A 28 -10.44 -2.71 -20.72
C SER A 28 -11.09 -3.73 -19.80
N TYR A 29 -12.10 -4.41 -20.33
CA TYR A 29 -12.84 -5.45 -19.64
C TYR A 29 -12.68 -6.75 -20.42
N GLU A 30 -12.51 -7.86 -19.69
CA GLU A 30 -12.46 -9.21 -20.23
C GLU A 30 -13.41 -10.07 -19.38
N TYR A 31 -14.32 -10.75 -20.05
CA TYR A 31 -15.26 -11.68 -19.42
C TYR A 31 -15.12 -13.04 -20.09
N LYS A 32 -15.14 -14.11 -19.30
CA LYS A 32 -15.03 -15.50 -19.79
C LYS A 32 -16.35 -16.28 -19.71
N ASN A 33 -17.35 -15.73 -19.03
CA ASN A 33 -18.67 -16.31 -18.89
C ASN A 33 -19.69 -15.24 -18.46
N ILE A 34 -20.98 -15.61 -18.48
CA ILE A 34 -22.10 -14.74 -18.13
C ILE A 34 -22.07 -14.26 -16.67
N ASP A 35 -21.54 -15.09 -15.75
CA ASP A 35 -21.48 -14.77 -14.31
C ASP A 35 -20.42 -13.71 -14.00
N GLU A 36 -19.34 -13.65 -14.78
CA GLU A 36 -18.32 -12.59 -14.70
C GLU A 36 -18.82 -11.25 -15.27
N ALA A 37 -19.77 -11.30 -16.22
CA ALA A 37 -20.27 -10.15 -16.98
C ALA A 37 -21.34 -9.31 -16.24
N THR A 38 -21.40 -9.37 -14.91
CA THR A 38 -22.43 -8.65 -14.12
C THR A 38 -22.44 -7.13 -14.30
N ASP A 39 -21.29 -6.54 -14.63
CA ASP A 39 -21.10 -5.11 -14.93
C ASP A 39 -21.25 -4.77 -16.42
N SER A 40 -21.63 -5.74 -17.27
CA SER A 40 -21.84 -5.52 -18.70
C SER A 40 -23.06 -6.28 -19.24
N PRO A 41 -24.24 -5.62 -19.29
CA PRO A 41 -25.43 -6.20 -19.89
C PRO A 41 -25.22 -6.60 -21.36
N LEU A 42 -24.38 -5.89 -22.12
CA LEU A 42 -23.99 -6.31 -23.46
C LEU A 42 -23.21 -7.62 -23.46
N ALA A 43 -22.20 -7.77 -22.60
CA ALA A 43 -21.44 -9.01 -22.51
C ALA A 43 -22.32 -10.18 -22.07
N GLN A 44 -23.25 -9.97 -21.12
CA GLN A 44 -24.25 -10.98 -20.76
C GLN A 44 -25.08 -11.42 -21.97
N GLN A 45 -25.54 -10.46 -22.80
CA GLN A 45 -26.27 -10.77 -24.02
C GLN A 45 -25.43 -11.61 -24.99
N LEU A 46 -24.17 -11.24 -25.19
CA LEU A 46 -23.26 -11.98 -26.08
C LEU A 46 -22.99 -13.40 -25.59
N PHE A 47 -22.97 -13.66 -24.29
CA PHE A 47 -22.81 -15.02 -23.75
C PHE A 47 -24.02 -15.93 -23.94
N TYR A 48 -25.20 -15.41 -24.33
CA TYR A 48 -26.30 -16.27 -24.77
C TYR A 48 -26.03 -16.93 -26.13
N LEU A 49 -25.05 -16.43 -26.89
CA LEU A 49 -24.60 -17.06 -28.11
C LEU A 49 -23.71 -18.28 -27.75
N PRO A 50 -24.11 -19.50 -28.11
CA PRO A 50 -23.47 -20.73 -27.60
C PRO A 50 -22.02 -20.91 -28.06
N PHE A 51 -21.58 -20.14 -29.05
CA PHE A 51 -20.22 -20.17 -29.57
C PHE A 51 -19.31 -19.12 -28.94
N VAL A 52 -19.80 -18.20 -28.11
CA VAL A 52 -18.97 -17.15 -27.50
C VAL A 52 -18.17 -17.72 -26.34
N LYS A 53 -16.85 -17.57 -26.42
CA LYS A 53 -15.89 -18.03 -25.42
C LYS A 53 -15.44 -16.91 -24.49
N THR A 54 -15.09 -15.75 -25.07
CA THR A 54 -14.57 -14.60 -24.32
C THR A 54 -15.10 -13.31 -24.94
N VAL A 55 -15.45 -12.33 -24.12
CA VAL A 55 -15.85 -10.98 -24.57
C VAL A 55 -14.89 -9.96 -23.99
N TYR A 56 -14.30 -9.16 -24.87
CA TYR A 56 -13.41 -8.05 -24.54
C TYR A 56 -14.10 -6.72 -24.87
N ILE A 57 -14.08 -5.75 -23.95
CA ILE A 57 -14.64 -4.42 -24.18
C ILE A 57 -13.58 -3.39 -23.82
N SER A 58 -13.15 -2.57 -24.78
CA SER A 58 -12.09 -1.58 -24.55
C SER A 58 -12.15 -0.43 -25.57
N GLY A 59 -11.78 0.77 -25.14
CA GLY A 59 -11.78 1.96 -25.97
C GLY A 59 -13.11 2.18 -26.68
N ASN A 60 -13.10 2.06 -28.00
CA ASN A 60 -14.25 2.16 -28.90
C ASN A 60 -14.63 0.81 -29.51
N PHE A 61 -14.38 -0.33 -28.88
CA PHE A 61 -14.66 -1.63 -29.48
C PHE A 61 -15.06 -2.73 -28.51
N VAL A 62 -15.78 -3.71 -29.06
CA VAL A 62 -16.04 -5.00 -28.43
C VAL A 62 -15.37 -6.07 -29.29
N ALA A 63 -14.50 -6.90 -28.73
CA ALA A 63 -13.96 -8.06 -29.42
C ALA A 63 -14.52 -9.34 -28.82
N VAL A 64 -14.86 -10.28 -29.68
CA VAL A 64 -15.48 -11.54 -29.28
C VAL A 64 -14.57 -12.67 -29.74
N GLU A 65 -14.21 -13.55 -28.81
CA GLU A 65 -13.54 -14.82 -29.10
C GLU A 65 -14.62 -15.92 -29.21
N ARG A 66 -14.58 -16.72 -30.27
CA ARG A 66 -15.47 -17.86 -30.45
C ARG A 66 -14.80 -19.20 -30.09
N TYR A 67 -15.60 -20.18 -29.71
CA TYR A 67 -15.23 -21.60 -29.80
C TYR A 67 -15.10 -22.03 -31.27
N SER A 68 -14.28 -23.05 -31.51
CA SER A 68 -14.05 -23.62 -32.86
C SER A 68 -15.23 -24.43 -33.42
N ILE A 69 -16.46 -24.10 -33.04
CA ILE A 69 -17.70 -24.78 -33.45
C ILE A 69 -18.44 -24.07 -34.59
N VAL A 70 -18.05 -22.83 -34.91
CA VAL A 70 -18.65 -21.98 -35.96
C VAL A 70 -17.57 -21.10 -36.57
N GLU A 71 -17.66 -20.69 -37.84
CA GLU A 71 -16.72 -19.74 -38.45
C GLU A 71 -17.25 -18.30 -38.40
N TRP A 72 -16.35 -17.31 -38.30
CA TRP A 72 -16.77 -15.90 -38.17
C TRP A 72 -17.50 -15.37 -39.40
N ASP A 73 -17.16 -15.86 -40.60
CA ASP A 73 -17.82 -15.46 -41.84
C ASP A 73 -19.30 -15.80 -41.87
N ASP A 74 -19.73 -16.80 -41.09
CA ASP A 74 -21.12 -17.23 -41.02
C ASP A 74 -21.95 -16.42 -40.02
N VAL A 75 -21.32 -15.79 -39.01
CA VAL A 75 -22.04 -15.20 -37.86
C VAL A 75 -21.68 -13.75 -37.55
N LYS A 76 -20.62 -13.18 -38.13
CA LYS A 76 -20.14 -11.84 -37.77
C LYS A 76 -21.16 -10.73 -38.01
N GLU A 77 -21.94 -10.83 -39.08
CA GLU A 77 -22.98 -9.84 -39.41
C GLU A 77 -24.14 -9.92 -38.41
N ASP A 78 -24.59 -11.14 -38.06
CA ASP A 78 -25.65 -11.35 -37.07
C ASP A 78 -25.26 -10.85 -35.67
N VAL A 79 -23.99 -11.03 -35.29
CA VAL A 79 -23.45 -10.51 -34.02
C VAL A 79 -23.39 -8.98 -34.05
N ALA A 80 -22.95 -8.38 -35.16
CA ALA A 80 -22.95 -6.93 -35.31
C ALA A 80 -24.37 -6.36 -35.20
N GLU A 81 -25.35 -6.97 -35.88
CA GLU A 81 -26.76 -6.56 -35.82
C GLU A 81 -27.32 -6.65 -34.39
N GLN A 82 -27.01 -7.71 -33.65
CA GLN A 82 -27.42 -7.83 -32.25
C GLN A 82 -26.84 -6.74 -31.35
N ILE A 83 -25.56 -6.38 -31.54
CA ILE A 83 -24.92 -5.30 -30.79
C ILE A 83 -25.57 -3.96 -31.15
N GLU A 84 -25.85 -3.71 -32.43
CA GLU A 84 -26.52 -2.48 -32.89
C GLU A 84 -27.94 -2.38 -32.34
N GLU A 85 -28.72 -3.45 -32.40
CA GLU A 85 -30.07 -3.50 -31.84
C GLU A 85 -30.09 -3.23 -30.34
N PHE A 86 -29.16 -3.85 -29.60
CA PHE A 86 -29.06 -3.67 -28.16
C PHE A 86 -28.89 -2.19 -27.81
N ILE A 87 -28.02 -1.49 -28.53
CA ILE A 87 -27.76 -0.07 -28.30
C ILE A 87 -28.92 0.80 -28.76
N GLN A 88 -29.55 0.47 -29.89
CA GLN A 88 -30.74 1.19 -30.37
C GLN A 88 -31.91 1.10 -29.37
N LYS A 89 -32.02 -0.01 -28.64
CA LYS A 89 -32.99 -0.20 -27.56
C LYS A 89 -32.61 0.52 -26.25
N GLY A 90 -31.50 1.27 -26.23
CA GLY A 90 -31.00 1.97 -25.06
C GLY A 90 -30.22 1.07 -24.09
N GLY A 91 -29.75 -0.10 -24.56
CA GLY A 91 -28.94 -1.02 -23.78
C GLY A 91 -27.62 -0.40 -23.35
N VAL A 92 -27.25 -0.64 -22.09
CA VAL A 92 -26.01 -0.14 -21.49
C VAL A 92 -24.88 -1.13 -21.76
N ILE A 93 -23.80 -0.69 -22.41
CA ILE A 93 -22.66 -1.55 -22.77
C ILE A 93 -21.89 -2.00 -21.51
N ILE A 94 -21.55 -1.05 -20.65
CA ILE A 94 -20.96 -1.28 -19.32
C ILE A 94 -21.80 -0.49 -18.34
N THR A 95 -22.42 -1.17 -17.38
CA THR A 95 -22.93 -0.51 -16.18
C THR A 95 -21.72 -0.21 -15.33
N GLU A 96 -21.30 1.05 -15.26
CA GLU A 96 -20.28 1.49 -14.30
C GLU A 96 -20.82 1.17 -12.89
N SER A 97 -20.52 -0.01 -12.38
CA SER A 97 -20.67 -0.29 -10.96
C SER A 97 -19.68 0.64 -10.25
N GLU A 98 -20.17 1.47 -9.34
CA GLU A 98 -19.36 2.36 -8.48
C GLU A 98 -18.29 1.61 -7.66
N ASN A 99 -18.22 0.27 -7.77
CA ASN A 99 -17.38 -0.67 -7.02
C ASN A 99 -16.11 -1.19 -7.73
N LYS A 100 -15.59 -0.51 -8.76
CA LYS A 100 -14.15 -0.55 -9.01
C LYS A 100 -13.60 0.80 -8.59
N SER A 101 -13.13 0.87 -7.34
CA SER A 101 -12.60 2.08 -6.69
C SER A 101 -11.82 2.90 -7.71
N LYS A 102 -12.17 4.18 -7.91
CA LYS A 102 -11.29 5.13 -8.59
C LYS A 102 -9.89 4.91 -8.03
N LYS A 103 -8.98 4.34 -8.83
CA LYS A 103 -7.63 4.00 -8.36
C LYS A 103 -7.05 5.26 -7.74
N LEU A 104 -6.74 5.15 -6.47
CA LEU A 104 -6.23 6.27 -5.71
C LEU A 104 -4.84 6.61 -6.27
N PRO A 105 -4.61 7.81 -6.82
CA PRO A 105 -3.29 8.16 -7.31
C PRO A 105 -2.31 8.13 -6.14
N VAL A 106 -1.34 7.23 -6.19
CA VAL A 106 -0.32 7.06 -5.16
C VAL A 106 1.01 6.66 -5.81
N THR A 107 2.09 7.22 -5.31
CA THR A 107 3.44 6.77 -5.63
C THR A 107 4.05 6.09 -4.41
N VAL A 108 4.86 5.07 -4.68
CA VAL A 108 5.63 4.35 -3.67
C VAL A 108 7.04 4.18 -4.20
N TYR A 109 8.04 4.56 -3.42
CA TYR A 109 9.46 4.39 -3.76
C TYR A 109 10.24 3.94 -2.54
N GLY A 110 11.35 3.23 -2.76
CA GLY A 110 12.22 2.73 -1.69
C GLY A 110 13.38 3.69 -1.43
N GLU A 111 13.69 3.91 -0.16
CA GLU A 111 14.87 4.61 0.34
C GLU A 111 15.69 3.63 1.19
N THR A 112 16.99 3.61 0.98
CA THR A 112 17.92 2.82 1.79
C THR A 112 18.05 3.42 3.19
N THR A 113 18.22 2.56 4.19
CA THR A 113 18.44 2.99 5.59
C THR A 113 19.85 2.61 6.03
N PRO A 114 20.38 3.19 7.13
CA PRO A 114 21.63 2.74 7.73
C PRO A 114 21.61 1.27 8.20
N ASN A 115 20.41 0.69 8.41
CA ASN A 115 20.25 -0.71 8.78
C ASN A 115 20.16 -1.58 7.51
N PRO A 116 21.14 -2.46 7.23
CA PRO A 116 21.17 -3.27 6.02
C PRO A 116 19.98 -4.25 5.92
N SER A 117 19.35 -4.56 7.05
CA SER A 117 18.22 -5.47 7.12
C SER A 117 16.88 -4.73 7.01
N ALA A 118 16.87 -3.39 6.92
CA ALA A 118 15.65 -2.59 6.81
C ALA A 118 15.66 -1.68 5.56
N LEU A 119 14.52 -1.62 4.88
CA LEU A 119 14.27 -0.70 3.76
C LEU A 119 13.02 0.13 4.03
N LYS A 120 13.10 1.42 3.74
CA LYS A 120 12.01 2.37 3.92
C LYS A 120 11.25 2.55 2.60
N PHE A 121 9.95 2.34 2.61
CA PHE A 121 9.06 2.60 1.49
C PHE A 121 8.25 3.87 1.76
N VAL A 122 8.54 4.93 1.02
CA VAL A 122 7.83 6.21 1.14
C VAL A 122 6.63 6.22 0.20
N VAL A 123 5.49 6.60 0.74
CA VAL A 123 4.20 6.69 0.05
C VAL A 123 3.81 8.16 -0.09
N SER A 124 3.19 8.54 -1.20
CA SER A 124 2.69 9.91 -1.40
C SER A 124 1.45 10.26 -0.57
N LYS A 125 1.07 9.43 0.40
CA LYS A 125 -0.13 9.56 1.23
C LYS A 125 0.19 9.19 2.67
N MET A 126 -0.51 9.85 3.58
CA MET A 126 -0.49 9.51 4.99
C MET A 126 -1.09 8.12 5.21
N LEU A 127 -0.38 7.30 5.96
CA LEU A 127 -0.66 5.91 6.33
C LEU A 127 -1.19 5.82 7.76
N THR A 128 -0.55 6.53 8.69
CA THR A 128 -0.91 6.55 10.11
C THR A 128 -0.58 7.92 10.73
N LYS A 129 -1.26 8.26 11.82
CA LYS A 129 -0.98 9.46 12.63
C LYS A 129 0.09 9.25 13.69
N ASN A 130 0.30 7.99 14.09
CA ASN A 130 1.29 7.66 15.09
C ASN A 130 2.13 6.49 14.59
N ALA A 131 3.41 6.55 14.92
CA ALA A 131 4.34 5.45 14.79
C ALA A 131 3.78 4.16 15.41
N ILE A 132 3.76 3.10 14.61
CA ILE A 132 3.35 1.76 15.02
C ILE A 132 4.34 0.72 14.51
N GLU A 133 4.62 -0.27 15.36
CA GLU A 133 5.55 -1.36 15.06
C GLU A 133 4.87 -2.71 15.26
N PHE A 134 5.06 -3.60 14.31
CA PHE A 134 4.60 -4.97 14.34
C PHE A 134 5.81 -5.89 14.22
N LYS A 135 6.03 -6.75 15.23
CA LYS A 135 7.16 -7.70 15.24
C LYS A 135 6.81 -9.08 14.68
N ASN A 136 5.53 -9.31 14.44
CA ASN A 136 4.99 -10.54 13.86
C ASN A 136 3.54 -10.31 13.41
N ILE A 137 3.00 -11.28 12.69
CA ILE A 137 1.64 -11.26 12.15
C ILE A 137 0.56 -11.19 13.24
N ASP A 138 0.78 -11.76 14.42
CA ASP A 138 -0.21 -11.78 15.51
C ASP A 138 -0.42 -10.38 16.11
N GLN A 139 0.61 -9.54 16.10
CA GLN A 139 0.52 -8.13 16.50
C GLN A 139 -0.14 -7.23 15.45
N ALA A 140 -0.24 -7.71 14.20
CA ALA A 140 -0.67 -6.93 13.05
C ALA A 140 -2.19 -6.85 12.86
N ALA A 141 -3.00 -7.29 13.83
CA ALA A 141 -4.46 -7.33 13.71
C ALA A 141 -5.09 -5.96 13.33
N ALA A 142 -4.49 -4.86 13.79
CA ALA A 142 -4.95 -3.52 13.48
C ALA A 142 -4.53 -3.02 12.09
N SER A 143 -3.62 -3.70 11.38
CA SER A 143 -3.15 -3.30 10.05
C SER A 143 -3.32 -4.44 9.05
N PRO A 144 -4.43 -4.44 8.28
CA PRO A 144 -4.63 -5.41 7.20
C PRO A 144 -3.47 -5.39 6.17
N LEU A 145 -2.90 -4.21 5.89
CA LEU A 145 -1.69 -4.11 5.06
C LEU A 145 -0.50 -4.88 5.68
N ALA A 146 -0.24 -4.70 6.98
CA ALA A 146 0.84 -5.42 7.66
C ALA A 146 0.60 -6.93 7.66
N GLN A 147 -0.64 -7.40 7.87
CA GLN A 147 -0.97 -8.82 7.81
C GLN A 147 -0.64 -9.43 6.44
N GLU A 148 -0.97 -8.73 5.35
CA GLU A 148 -0.61 -9.18 4.00
C GLU A 148 0.90 -9.14 3.77
N LEU A 149 1.60 -8.11 4.25
CA LEU A 149 3.06 -8.00 4.17
C LEU A 149 3.77 -9.13 4.94
N PHE A 150 3.23 -9.59 6.07
CA PHE A 150 3.79 -10.74 6.80
C PHE A 150 3.63 -12.09 6.09
N LYS A 151 2.80 -12.17 5.04
CA LYS A 151 2.70 -13.39 4.22
C LYS A 151 3.94 -13.60 3.35
N PHE A 152 4.72 -12.55 3.10
CA PHE A 152 6.01 -12.68 2.43
C PHE A 152 7.02 -13.31 3.41
N PRO A 153 7.60 -14.49 3.09
CA PRO A 153 8.37 -15.28 4.05
C PRO A 153 9.66 -14.60 4.53
N TYR A 154 10.09 -13.56 3.83
CA TYR A 154 11.29 -12.79 4.13
C TYR A 154 11.02 -11.58 5.04
N VAL A 155 9.75 -11.22 5.32
CA VAL A 155 9.40 -10.08 6.17
C VAL A 155 9.44 -10.49 7.64
N LYS A 156 10.26 -9.78 8.43
CA LYS A 156 10.48 -10.03 9.86
C LYS A 156 9.70 -9.07 10.74
N GLU A 157 9.82 -7.77 10.48
CA GLU A 157 9.17 -6.69 11.24
C GLU A 157 8.68 -5.62 10.27
N ILE A 158 7.61 -4.94 10.67
CA ILE A 158 7.01 -3.84 9.90
C ILE A 158 6.81 -2.67 10.83
N PHE A 159 7.31 -1.51 10.44
CA PHE A 159 7.10 -0.24 11.11
C PHE A 159 6.40 0.72 10.17
N MET A 160 5.41 1.45 10.66
CA MET A 160 4.68 2.46 9.89
C MET A 160 4.63 3.76 10.67
N ASP A 161 4.93 4.86 10.01
CA ASP A 161 4.75 6.20 10.56
C ASP A 161 4.49 7.19 9.44
N GLU A 162 3.71 8.24 9.74
CA GLU A 162 3.27 9.26 8.79
C GLU A 162 2.92 8.70 7.40
N ASN A 163 3.83 8.82 6.42
CA ASN A 163 3.67 8.40 5.05
C ASN A 163 4.66 7.32 4.58
N TYR A 164 5.34 6.62 5.50
CA TYR A 164 6.32 5.59 5.13
C TYR A 164 6.15 4.28 5.92
N ILE A 165 6.66 3.22 5.31
CA ILE A 165 6.68 1.86 5.87
C ILE A 165 8.13 1.39 5.86
N SER A 166 8.69 1.07 7.02
CA SER A 166 9.98 0.38 7.10
C SER A 166 9.74 -1.10 7.27
N VAL A 167 10.30 -1.88 6.35
CA VAL A 167 10.23 -3.35 6.39
C VAL A 167 11.59 -3.87 6.76
N THR A 168 11.67 -4.64 7.85
CA THR A 168 12.87 -5.39 8.22
C THR A 168 12.74 -6.81 7.68
N LYS A 169 13.77 -7.30 7.00
CA LYS A 169 13.81 -8.66 6.44
C LYS A 169 14.61 -9.63 7.31
N TYR A 170 14.43 -10.93 7.09
CA TYR A 170 15.38 -11.95 7.53
C TYR A 170 16.69 -11.89 6.71
N GLU A 171 17.80 -12.35 7.29
CA GLU A 171 19.15 -12.27 6.69
C GLU A 171 19.33 -13.10 5.41
N ILE A 172 18.41 -14.01 5.10
CA ILE A 172 18.54 -14.95 3.98
C ILE A 172 18.27 -14.33 2.59
N ASN A 173 17.65 -13.15 2.52
CA ASN A 173 17.28 -12.50 1.25
C ASN A 173 18.07 -11.22 1.00
N SER A 174 18.31 -10.86 -0.27
CA SER A 174 18.85 -9.55 -0.65
C SER A 174 17.73 -8.55 -0.95
N TRP A 175 17.92 -7.28 -0.60
CA TRP A 175 16.99 -6.21 -0.97
C TRP A 175 16.86 -6.06 -2.48
N ASP A 176 17.91 -6.33 -3.26
CA ASP A 176 17.86 -6.24 -4.72
C ASP A 176 16.80 -7.18 -5.34
N GLU A 177 16.51 -8.30 -4.68
CA GLU A 177 15.57 -9.32 -5.15
C GLU A 177 14.13 -9.00 -4.77
N ILE A 178 13.90 -8.48 -3.56
CA ILE A 178 12.56 -8.35 -2.96
C ILE A 178 11.98 -6.93 -3.06
N THR A 179 12.80 -5.91 -3.32
CA THR A 179 12.36 -4.50 -3.30
C THR A 179 11.24 -4.23 -4.31
N LEU A 180 11.36 -4.76 -5.54
CA LEU A 180 10.37 -4.51 -6.59
C LEU A 180 9.02 -5.15 -6.26
N GLU A 181 9.04 -6.36 -5.70
CA GLU A 181 7.84 -7.10 -5.30
C GLU A 181 7.09 -6.35 -4.20
N LEU A 182 7.78 -6.04 -3.09
CA LEU A 182 7.19 -5.30 -1.96
C LEU A 182 6.67 -3.92 -2.39
N ARG A 183 7.46 -3.16 -3.15
CA ARG A 183 7.04 -1.83 -3.64
C ARG A 183 5.78 -1.93 -4.49
N THR A 184 5.71 -2.91 -5.38
CA THR A 184 4.56 -3.11 -6.27
C THR A 184 3.33 -3.51 -5.46
N PHE A 185 3.51 -4.41 -4.50
CA PHE A 185 2.45 -4.84 -3.59
C PHE A 185 1.88 -3.67 -2.78
N ILE A 186 2.72 -2.91 -2.06
CA ILE A 186 2.28 -1.75 -1.26
C ILE A 186 1.54 -0.74 -2.13
N LYS A 187 2.10 -0.44 -3.31
CA LYS A 187 1.47 0.48 -4.26
C LYS A 187 0.08 -0.02 -4.66
N GLN A 188 -0.04 -1.25 -5.13
CA GLN A 188 -1.32 -1.82 -5.60
C GLN A 188 -2.35 -1.89 -4.48
N TYR A 189 -1.94 -2.28 -3.28
CA TYR A 189 -2.81 -2.34 -2.12
C TYR A 189 -3.47 -0.98 -1.85
N ILE A 190 -2.67 0.09 -1.82
CA ILE A 190 -3.15 1.46 -1.55
C ILE A 190 -3.91 2.02 -2.77
N GLU A 191 -3.46 1.77 -4.00
CA GLU A 191 -4.15 2.18 -5.23
C GLU A 191 -5.58 1.63 -5.28
N ASN A 192 -5.78 0.40 -4.81
CA ASN A 192 -7.07 -0.29 -4.78
C ASN A 192 -7.92 0.08 -3.56
N GLY A 193 -7.50 1.05 -2.74
CA GLY A 193 -8.24 1.51 -1.57
C GLY A 193 -8.19 0.55 -0.38
N GLY A 194 -7.18 -0.33 -0.31
CA GLY A 194 -7.00 -1.21 0.85
C GLY A 194 -6.76 -0.43 2.14
N THR A 195 -7.31 -0.94 3.24
CA THR A 195 -7.17 -0.34 4.57
C THR A 195 -5.77 -0.56 5.13
N VAL A 196 -5.01 0.52 5.32
CA VAL A 196 -3.65 0.46 5.87
C VAL A 196 -3.68 0.15 7.36
N LEU A 197 -4.50 0.88 8.11
CA LEU A 197 -4.64 0.78 9.55
C LEU A 197 -6.11 0.97 9.92
N ASP A 198 -6.61 0.13 10.82
CA ASP A 198 -7.88 0.28 11.51
C ASP A 198 -7.60 0.72 12.95
N ASP A 199 -7.71 2.03 13.19
CA ASP A 199 -7.45 2.63 14.50
C ASP A 199 -8.35 2.06 15.62
N SER A 200 -9.51 1.46 15.27
CA SER A 200 -10.44 0.90 16.25
C SER A 200 -9.96 -0.42 16.88
N LEU A 201 -9.03 -1.11 16.21
CA LEU A 201 -8.52 -2.42 16.61
C LEU A 201 -7.18 -2.34 17.37
N LEU A 202 -6.67 -1.14 17.62
CA LEU A 202 -5.44 -0.94 18.35
C LEU A 202 -5.63 -1.31 19.83
N ALA A 203 -4.97 -2.39 20.25
CA ALA A 203 -5.08 -2.98 21.60
C ALA A 203 -4.53 -2.09 22.73
N ALA A 204 -3.79 -1.04 22.40
CA ALA A 204 -3.38 -0.01 23.33
C ALA A 204 -3.91 1.34 22.83
N PRO A 205 -4.38 2.25 23.72
CA PRO A 205 -4.58 3.61 23.30
C PRO A 205 -3.21 4.13 22.87
N LEU A 206 -2.99 4.30 21.56
CA LEU A 206 -2.06 5.31 21.08
C LEU A 206 -2.49 6.57 21.82
N LYS A 207 -1.65 7.04 22.75
CA LYS A 207 -1.97 8.19 23.59
C LYS A 207 -2.40 9.30 22.64
N SER A 208 -3.70 9.60 22.64
CA SER A 208 -4.27 10.73 21.93
C SER A 208 -3.44 11.97 22.30
N GLU A 209 -3.26 12.91 21.38
CA GLU A 209 -2.49 14.14 21.63
C GLU A 209 -2.90 14.78 22.99
N ASP A 210 -4.20 14.85 23.27
CA ASP A 210 -4.75 15.34 24.55
C ASP A 210 -4.25 14.61 25.82
N LYS A 211 -3.90 13.31 25.73
CA LYS A 211 -3.38 12.52 26.86
C LYS A 211 -1.85 12.49 26.92
N LYS A 212 -1.16 12.86 25.83
CA LYS A 212 0.30 13.06 25.86
C LYS A 212 0.62 14.32 26.66
N ASP A 213 -0.17 15.38 26.49
CA ASP A 213 0.03 16.65 27.18
C ASP A 213 -0.14 16.52 28.70
N GLU A 214 -1.22 15.90 29.18
CA GLU A 214 -1.42 15.67 30.62
C GLU A 214 -0.35 14.76 31.27
N ALA A 215 0.22 13.82 30.50
CA ALA A 215 1.28 12.94 30.98
C ALA A 215 2.63 13.65 30.99
N PHE A 216 2.89 14.49 29.97
CA PHE A 216 4.07 15.32 29.85
C PHE A 216 4.16 16.35 30.98
N ASP A 217 3.06 17.04 31.28
CA ASP A 217 2.97 18.07 32.32
C ASP A 217 3.23 17.53 33.74
N LYS A 218 3.11 16.20 33.94
CA LYS A 218 3.37 15.53 35.22
C LYS A 218 4.82 15.08 35.40
N LEU A 219 5.63 15.14 34.34
CA LEU A 219 7.05 14.79 34.40
C LEU A 219 7.86 15.90 35.07
N ASP A 220 9.05 15.55 35.56
CA ASP A 220 10.00 16.55 36.04
C ASP A 220 10.55 17.41 34.87
N GLU A 221 11.07 18.59 35.21
CA GLU A 221 11.56 19.55 34.21
C GLU A 221 12.67 18.98 33.31
N THR A 222 13.49 18.06 33.82
CA THR A 222 14.59 17.46 33.03
C THR A 222 14.03 16.48 32.02
N SER A 223 13.11 15.61 32.43
CA SER A 223 12.39 14.70 31.53
C SER A 223 11.64 15.46 30.43
N GLN A 224 10.96 16.56 30.76
CA GLN A 224 10.29 17.41 29.77
C GLN A 224 11.28 18.01 28.75
N LYS A 225 12.42 18.53 29.22
CA LYS A 225 13.49 19.04 28.34
C LYS A 225 14.06 17.95 27.44
N ILE A 226 14.32 16.75 27.98
CA ILE A 226 14.80 15.60 27.20
C ILE A 226 13.81 15.27 26.09
N ILE A 227 12.52 15.13 26.42
CA ILE A 227 11.48 14.84 25.43
C ILE A 227 11.46 15.90 24.32
N ASN A 228 11.48 17.19 24.68
CA ASN A 228 11.50 18.27 23.69
C ASN A 228 12.72 18.20 22.78
N ILE A 229 13.92 17.93 23.34
CA ILE A 229 15.14 17.77 22.54
C ILE A 229 15.01 16.58 21.58
N LEU A 230 14.49 15.44 22.07
CA LEU A 230 14.31 14.25 21.24
C LEU A 230 13.32 14.50 20.10
N GLU A 231 12.17 15.12 20.38
CA GLU A 231 11.15 15.42 19.36
C GLU A 231 11.63 16.45 18.33
N GLU A 232 12.35 17.49 18.75
CA GLU A 232 12.75 18.59 17.86
C GLU A 232 14.01 18.28 17.04
N TYR A 233 15.01 17.60 17.62
CA TYR A 233 16.32 17.45 17.00
C TYR A 233 16.68 16.01 16.59
N VAL A 234 16.17 15.00 17.30
CA VAL A 234 16.56 13.59 17.07
C VAL A 234 15.56 12.89 16.16
N LYS A 235 14.28 12.98 16.49
CA LYS A 235 13.20 12.27 15.81
C LYS A 235 13.13 12.56 14.30
N PRO A 236 13.36 13.80 13.81
CA PRO A 236 13.37 14.05 12.36
C PRO A 236 14.48 13.28 11.63
N ALA A 237 15.67 13.16 12.22
CA ALA A 237 16.77 12.40 11.64
C ALA A 237 16.47 10.89 11.66
N VAL A 238 15.92 10.41 12.76
CA VAL A 238 15.50 9.01 12.92
C VAL A 238 14.39 8.61 11.94
N ALA A 239 13.41 9.48 11.73
CA ALA A 239 12.34 9.28 10.75
C ALA A 239 12.86 9.33 9.30
N ALA A 240 13.84 10.20 9.02
CA ALA A 240 14.52 10.20 7.72
C ALA A 240 15.15 8.83 7.42
N ASP A 241 15.76 8.22 8.44
CA ASP A 241 16.36 6.88 8.38
C ASP A 241 15.33 5.73 8.47
N GLY A 242 14.03 6.03 8.57
CA GLY A 242 12.95 5.03 8.58
C GLY A 242 12.72 4.38 9.95
N GLY A 243 13.09 5.03 11.04
CA GLY A 243 12.81 4.57 12.39
C GLY A 243 11.98 5.59 13.19
N ASN A 244 11.81 5.29 14.47
CA ASN A 244 11.29 6.24 15.45
C ASN A 244 12.04 6.09 16.78
N ILE A 245 12.00 7.12 17.60
CA ILE A 245 12.56 7.13 18.95
C ILE A 245 11.49 7.60 19.93
N VAL A 246 11.36 6.89 21.04
CA VAL A 246 10.41 7.21 22.10
C VAL A 246 11.15 7.32 23.42
N PHE A 247 10.94 8.42 24.14
CA PHE A 247 11.39 8.54 25.52
C PHE A 247 10.63 7.55 26.41
N GLU A 248 11.35 6.75 27.18
CA GLU A 248 10.75 5.84 28.15
C GLU A 248 10.83 6.41 29.58
N SER A 249 12.05 6.72 30.04
CA SER A 249 12.27 7.20 31.40
C SER A 249 13.60 7.94 31.54
N TYR A 250 13.72 8.71 32.63
CA TYR A 250 14.96 9.32 33.07
C TYR A 250 15.17 9.02 34.55
N ASP A 251 16.35 8.53 34.90
CA ASP A 251 16.78 8.30 36.28
C ASP A 251 17.73 9.43 36.70
N GLU A 252 17.26 10.29 37.59
CA GLU A 252 18.02 11.44 38.09
C GLU A 252 19.28 11.04 38.88
N SER A 253 19.25 9.90 39.56
CA SER A 253 20.36 9.44 40.40
C SER A 253 21.53 8.91 39.58
N THR A 254 21.23 8.21 38.48
CA THR A 254 22.25 7.65 37.58
C THR A 254 22.51 8.52 36.35
N LYS A 255 21.68 9.54 36.12
CA LYS A 255 21.67 10.41 34.94
C LYS A 255 21.41 9.63 33.65
N THR A 256 20.68 8.51 33.73
CA THR A 256 20.43 7.62 32.60
C THR A 256 19.08 7.92 31.96
N VAL A 257 19.08 8.18 30.65
CA VAL A 257 17.91 8.35 29.80
C VAL A 257 17.66 7.04 29.06
N ASN A 258 16.52 6.42 29.32
CA ASN A 258 16.09 5.22 28.60
C ASN A 258 15.18 5.62 27.42
N VAL A 259 15.51 5.10 26.25
CA VAL A 259 14.76 5.31 25.01
C VAL A 259 14.39 3.98 24.37
N ILE A 260 13.32 3.99 23.58
CA ILE A 260 12.88 2.86 22.76
C ILE A 260 13.13 3.23 21.30
N MET A 261 13.91 2.40 20.60
CA MET A 261 14.23 2.58 19.19
C MET A 261 13.33 1.68 18.35
N GLN A 262 12.62 2.23 17.37
CA GLN A 262 11.66 1.46 16.56
C GLN A 262 12.01 1.52 15.07
N GLY A 263 11.45 0.58 14.30
CA GLY A 263 11.63 0.50 12.86
C GLY A 263 13.08 0.24 12.49
N ALA A 264 13.59 0.93 11.46
CA ALA A 264 14.93 0.70 10.93
C ALA A 264 16.05 0.98 11.96
N CYS A 265 15.79 1.76 13.00
CA CYS A 265 16.75 2.06 14.05
C CYS A 265 16.88 0.96 15.13
N SER A 266 16.02 -0.06 15.07
CA SER A 266 16.03 -1.20 15.99
C SER A 266 16.82 -2.40 15.41
N GLY A 267 17.36 -3.24 16.29
CA GLY A 267 17.88 -4.57 15.91
C GLY A 267 19.19 -4.63 15.13
N CYS A 268 19.87 -3.50 14.88
CA CYS A 268 21.18 -3.44 14.22
C CYS A 268 22.25 -2.84 15.17
N PRO A 269 23.18 -3.64 15.71
CA PRO A 269 24.13 -3.18 16.72
C PRO A 269 24.96 -1.96 16.32
N SER A 270 25.37 -1.87 15.04
CA SER A 270 26.17 -0.76 14.53
C SER A 270 25.38 0.55 14.48
N SER A 271 24.11 0.48 14.06
CA SER A 271 23.24 1.65 13.95
C SER A 271 22.78 2.11 15.33
N THR A 272 22.44 1.17 16.22
CA THR A 272 22.03 1.47 17.60
C THR A 272 23.17 2.12 18.40
N PHE A 273 24.41 1.64 18.27
CA PHE A 273 25.55 2.24 18.98
C PHE A 273 25.84 3.68 18.54
N THR A 274 25.89 3.91 17.22
CA THR A 274 26.20 5.22 16.65
C THR A 274 25.11 6.24 17.00
N LEU A 275 23.85 5.85 16.84
CA LEU A 275 22.70 6.71 17.14
C LEU A 275 22.61 7.01 18.64
N LYS A 276 22.77 6.00 19.51
CA LYS A 276 22.85 6.19 20.97
C LYS A 276 23.92 7.20 21.35
N SER A 277 25.13 7.07 20.79
CA SER A 277 26.23 7.99 21.07
C SER A 277 25.94 9.41 20.58
N GLY A 278 25.28 9.56 19.42
CA GLY A 278 24.83 10.85 18.90
C GLY A 278 23.81 11.52 19.81
N ILE A 279 22.81 10.77 20.27
CA ILE A 279 21.77 11.24 21.19
C ILE A 279 22.38 11.64 22.53
N GLU A 280 23.26 10.81 23.08
CA GLU A 280 23.93 11.09 24.35
C GLU A 280 24.72 12.40 24.30
N ASN A 281 25.54 12.60 23.26
CA ASN A 281 26.31 13.83 23.10
C ASN A 281 25.42 15.07 22.92
N MET A 282 24.30 14.92 22.20
CA MET A 282 23.32 15.99 22.03
C MET A 282 22.68 16.38 23.36
N LEU A 283 22.21 15.40 24.13
CA LEU A 283 21.59 15.64 25.43
C LEU A 283 22.58 16.25 26.42
N LYS A 284 23.84 15.77 26.48
CA LYS A 284 24.89 16.37 27.31
C LYS A 284 25.08 17.85 26.99
N SER A 285 25.19 18.18 25.70
CA SER A 285 25.38 19.54 25.22
C SER A 285 24.18 20.44 25.53
N MET A 286 22.96 20.01 25.20
CA MET A 286 21.75 20.84 25.32
C MET A 286 21.25 20.97 26.76
N LEU A 287 21.52 19.98 27.62
CA LEU A 287 21.22 20.05 29.06
C LEU A 287 22.39 20.62 29.87
N ASN A 288 23.56 20.81 29.26
CA ASN A 288 24.80 21.23 29.91
C ASN A 288 25.15 20.33 31.11
N ASP A 289 25.03 19.01 30.93
CA ASP A 289 25.32 17.97 31.92
C ASP A 289 26.09 16.80 31.29
N GLU A 290 27.40 16.75 31.54
CA GLU A 290 28.32 15.72 31.00
C GLU A 290 28.08 14.31 31.57
N GLN A 291 27.27 14.17 32.61
CA GLN A 291 27.00 12.88 33.26
C GLN A 291 25.87 12.10 32.59
N ILE A 292 25.13 12.72 31.67
CA ILE A 292 24.01 12.09 30.97
C ILE A 292 24.49 10.85 30.21
N LYS A 293 23.73 9.76 30.35
CA LYS A 293 23.92 8.52 29.59
C LYS A 293 22.63 8.17 28.89
N VAL A 294 22.73 7.55 27.72
CA VAL A 294 21.55 7.06 26.99
C VAL A 294 21.57 5.55 26.90
N GLU A 295 20.47 4.89 27.18
CA GLU A 295 20.31 3.44 27.02
C GLU A 295 19.08 3.12 26.17
N SER A 296 19.20 2.09 25.31
CA SER A 296 18.10 1.60 24.49
C SER A 296 17.49 0.37 25.15
N VAL A 297 16.18 0.41 25.42
CA VAL A 297 15.48 -0.64 26.19
C VAL A 297 15.29 -1.91 25.37
N ASN A 298 15.24 -1.77 24.04
CA ASN A 298 15.01 -2.83 23.08
C ASN A 298 16.16 -2.99 22.07
N GLY A 299 17.33 -2.41 22.39
CA GLY A 299 18.54 -2.42 21.58
C GLY A 299 19.55 -3.49 22.00
#